data_AF-A0A1B4G7Z1-F1
#
_entry.id   AF-A0A1B4G7Z1-F1
#
_cell.length_a   1.000
_cell.length_b   1.000
_cell.length_c   1.000
_cell.angle_alpha   90.00
_cell.angle_beta   90.00
_cell.angle_gamma   90.00
#
_symmetry.space_group_name_H-M   'P 1'
#
loop_
_entity.id
_entity.type
_entity.pdbx_description
1 polymer ?
#
loop_
_entity_poly.entity_id
_entity_poly.type
_entity_poly.pdbx_seq_one_letter_code
_entity_poly.pdbx_strand_id
1 'polypeptide(L)'
;MSSSDIIQPRRVLVSVASAKAMYTALSPHVPGFFHIVAEGEAPLFVGNIRLAHDPGFIGGVLLQVVGIAGRPSPSVKKYRTPTCSFESQYHKEIFIRGANGIIPVSVGLFCHDAAQAPVATLDAE
;
A
#
# COMPACT_ATOMS: atom_id res chain seq x y z
N MET A 1 42.85 6.34 -14.67
CA MET A 1 41.78 5.39 -14.29
C MET A 1 40.75 6.18 -13.51
N SER A 2 39.64 6.56 -14.13
CA SER A 2 38.61 7.39 -13.51
C SER A 2 37.67 6.45 -12.75
N SER A 3 37.64 6.53 -11.41
CA SER A 3 36.58 5.92 -10.61
C SER A 3 35.27 6.55 -11.04
N SER A 4 34.47 5.78 -11.78
CA SER A 4 33.05 6.06 -11.90
C SER A 4 32.46 5.80 -10.51
N ASP A 5 32.36 6.84 -9.69
CA ASP A 5 31.59 6.81 -8.46
C ASP A 5 30.18 6.37 -8.83
N ILE A 6 29.86 5.11 -8.54
CA ILE A 6 28.52 4.56 -8.68
C ILE A 6 27.69 5.30 -7.64
N ILE A 7 27.07 6.42 -8.03
CA ILE A 7 26.12 7.14 -7.19
C ILE A 7 24.96 6.18 -6.95
N GLN A 8 24.98 5.48 -5.81
CA GLN A 8 23.88 4.63 -5.43
C GLN A 8 22.61 5.49 -5.31
N PRO A 9 21.49 5.08 -5.93
CA PRO A 9 20.25 5.83 -5.84
C PRO A 9 19.82 5.92 -4.37
N ARG A 10 19.83 7.13 -3.81
CA ARG A 10 19.47 7.38 -2.42
C ARG A 10 17.96 7.19 -2.25
N ARG A 11 17.58 6.13 -1.53
CA ARG A 11 16.18 5.91 -1.15
C ARG A 11 15.77 6.93 -0.10
N VAL A 12 14.58 7.51 -0.27
CA VAL A 12 13.99 8.49 0.63
C VAL A 12 12.54 8.13 0.90
N LEU A 13 12.03 8.48 2.08
CA LEU A 13 10.59 8.45 2.36
C LEU A 13 9.90 9.61 1.64
N VAL A 14 8.66 9.39 1.24
CA VAL A 14 7.83 10.38 0.54
C VAL A 14 6.59 10.68 1.38
N SER A 15 6.16 11.94 1.40
CA SER A 15 4.96 12.35 2.13
C SER A 15 3.71 11.69 1.53
N VAL A 16 2.79 11.27 2.40
CA VAL A 16 1.54 10.59 2.01
C VAL A 16 0.36 11.48 2.38
N ALA A 17 -0.52 11.74 1.41
CA ALA A 17 -1.76 12.49 1.65
C ALA A 17 -2.94 11.54 1.91
N SER A 18 -3.01 10.42 1.19
CA SER A 18 -4.05 9.42 1.36
C SER A 18 -3.55 8.04 0.95
N ALA A 19 -4.21 7.00 1.45
CA ALA A 19 -3.96 5.62 1.05
C ALA A 19 -5.27 4.83 1.07
N LYS A 20 -5.34 3.80 0.23
CA LYS A 20 -6.46 2.86 0.16
C LYS A 20 -5.93 1.45 0.27
N ALA A 21 -6.58 0.64 1.09
CA ALA A 21 -6.24 -0.76 1.29
C ALA A 21 -7.50 -1.60 1.11
N MET A 22 -7.39 -2.62 0.25
CA MET A 22 -8.41 -3.64 0.05
C MET A 22 -7.81 -5.01 0.35
N TYR A 23 -8.62 -5.90 0.89
CA TYR A 23 -8.26 -7.29 1.11
C TYR A 23 -9.19 -8.21 0.35
N THR A 24 -8.63 -9.10 -0.46
CA THR A 24 -9.36 -10.14 -1.17
C THR A 24 -9.17 -11.45 -0.44
N ALA A 25 -10.23 -11.96 0.17
CA ALA A 25 -10.20 -13.28 0.80
C ALA A 25 -10.35 -14.37 -0.27
N LEU A 26 -9.46 -15.37 -0.26
CA LEU A 26 -9.56 -16.52 -1.17
C LEU A 26 -10.46 -17.61 -0.59
N SER A 27 -10.28 -17.93 0.69
CA SER A 27 -11.05 -18.93 1.43
C SER A 27 -10.85 -18.71 2.95
N PRO A 28 -11.74 -19.19 3.84
CA PRO A 28 -11.61 -19.00 5.29
C PRO A 28 -10.30 -19.53 5.90
N HIS A 29 -9.67 -20.51 5.23
CA HIS A 29 -8.47 -21.19 5.71
C HIS A 29 -7.21 -20.87 4.90
N VAL A 30 -7.31 -20.03 3.87
CA VAL A 30 -6.19 -19.67 2.99
C VAL A 30 -5.94 -18.17 3.10
N PRO A 31 -4.70 -17.72 3.35
CA PRO A 31 -4.38 -16.30 3.33
C PRO A 31 -4.82 -15.65 2.02
N GLY A 32 -5.47 -14.50 2.14
CA GLY A 32 -5.83 -13.64 1.03
C GLY A 32 -4.71 -12.70 0.61
N PHE A 33 -5.08 -11.75 -0.25
CA PHE A 33 -4.16 -10.75 -0.77
C PHE A 33 -4.60 -9.35 -0.36
N PHE A 34 -3.63 -8.55 0.09
CA PHE A 34 -3.80 -7.11 0.14
C PHE A 34 -3.60 -6.49 -1.23
N HIS A 35 -4.31 -5.40 -1.48
CA HIS A 35 -4.13 -4.49 -2.60
C HIS A 35 -4.11 -3.07 -2.07
N ILE A 36 -2.94 -2.43 -2.12
CA ILE A 36 -2.73 -1.15 -1.45
C ILE A 36 -2.16 -0.14 -2.45
N VAL A 37 -2.68 1.08 -2.39
CA VAL A 37 -2.20 2.22 -3.18
C VAL A 37 -2.09 3.42 -2.25
N ALA A 38 -1.03 4.21 -2.42
CA ALA A 38 -0.84 5.48 -1.72
C ALA A 38 -0.76 6.64 -2.71
N GLU A 39 -1.24 7.80 -2.28
CA GLU A 39 -1.26 9.04 -3.05
C GLU A 39 -0.73 10.18 -2.17
N GLY A 40 -0.09 11.16 -2.80
CA GLY A 40 0.47 12.29 -2.07
C GLY A 40 1.18 13.28 -2.96
N GLU A 41 1.96 14.14 -2.32
CA GLU A 41 2.82 15.10 -2.98
C GLU A 41 4.29 14.76 -2.72
N ALA A 42 5.09 14.85 -3.76
CA ALA A 42 6.52 14.57 -3.72
C ALA A 42 7.27 15.68 -4.46
N PRO A 43 8.48 16.04 -4.03
CA PRO A 43 9.35 16.89 -4.85
C PRO A 43 9.57 16.28 -6.23
N LEU A 44 9.69 17.11 -7.28
CA LEU A 44 9.86 16.65 -8.67
C LEU A 44 11.05 15.71 -8.83
N PHE A 45 12.12 15.96 -8.05
CA PHE A 45 13.35 15.20 -8.07
C PHE A 45 13.21 13.79 -7.48
N VAL A 46 12.11 13.47 -6.81
CA VAL A 46 11.84 12.11 -6.32
C VAL A 46 11.11 11.33 -7.40
N GLY A 47 11.73 10.24 -7.86
CA GLY A 47 11.18 9.32 -8.86
C GLY A 47 10.98 7.92 -8.30
N ASN A 48 10.43 7.01 -9.12
CA ASN A 48 10.24 5.59 -8.78
C ASN A 48 9.56 5.38 -7.42
N ILE A 49 8.47 6.12 -7.18
CA ILE A 49 7.75 6.12 -5.92
C ILE A 49 6.91 4.85 -5.84
N ARG A 50 7.10 4.08 -4.77
CA ARG A 50 6.42 2.80 -4.56
C ARG A 50 6.23 2.50 -3.08
N LEU A 51 5.32 1.59 -2.80
CA LEU A 51 5.17 1.00 -1.48
C LEU A 51 6.20 -0.11 -1.28
N ALA A 52 6.79 -0.18 -0.10
CA ALA A 52 7.68 -1.25 0.33
C ALA A 52 7.17 -1.83 1.65
N HIS A 53 6.92 -3.14 1.68
CA HIS A 53 6.51 -3.85 2.88
C HIS A 53 7.66 -3.90 3.89
N ASP A 54 7.36 -3.64 5.17
CA ASP A 54 8.31 -3.70 6.28
C ASP A 54 8.01 -4.95 7.14
N PRO A 55 8.67 -6.09 6.89
CA PRO A 55 8.38 -7.34 7.58
C PRO A 55 8.81 -7.32 9.05
N GLY A 56 9.61 -6.34 9.48
CA GLY A 56 10.10 -6.24 10.85
C GLY A 56 9.14 -5.53 11.81
N PHE A 57 8.02 -5.00 11.31
CA PHE A 57 7.07 -4.26 12.14
C PHE A 57 6.26 -5.18 13.05
N ILE A 58 6.43 -5.01 14.36
CA ILE A 58 5.69 -5.73 15.38
C ILE A 58 4.41 -4.93 15.68
N GLY A 59 3.26 -5.41 15.20
CA GLY A 59 1.97 -4.72 15.39
C GLY A 59 0.97 -4.86 14.25
N GLY A 60 1.31 -5.61 13.19
CA GLY A 60 0.44 -5.83 12.04
C GLY A 60 1.21 -5.62 10.74
N VAL A 61 0.59 -4.94 9.79
CA VAL A 61 1.16 -4.69 8.46
C VAL A 61 1.60 -3.23 8.36
N LEU A 62 2.88 -3.01 8.03
CA LEU A 62 3.44 -1.69 7.75
C LEU A 62 4.00 -1.65 6.34
N LEU A 63 3.64 -0.61 5.59
CA LEU A 63 4.31 -0.28 4.34
C LEU A 63 4.91 1.12 4.41
N GLN A 64 6.04 1.29 3.74
CA GLN A 64 6.70 2.58 3.60
C GLN A 64 6.49 3.09 2.18
N VAL A 65 6.16 4.38 2.02
CA VAL A 65 6.20 5.02 0.70
C VAL A 65 7.60 5.55 0.46
N VAL A 66 8.32 4.88 -0.44
CA VAL A 66 9.71 5.16 -0.76
C VAL A 66 9.85 5.65 -2.20
N GLY A 67 10.80 6.54 -2.42
CA GLY A 67 11.21 6.98 -3.75
C GLY A 67 12.73 7.03 -3.87
N ILE A 68 13.20 7.29 -5.09
CA ILE A 68 14.62 7.51 -5.41
C ILE A 68 14.82 9.01 -5.59
N ALA A 69 15.70 9.60 -4.78
CA ALA A 69 16.08 10.99 -4.93
C ALA A 69 17.01 11.18 -6.14
N GLY A 70 16.64 12.11 -7.02
CA GLY A 70 17.44 12.61 -8.13
C GLY A 70 17.95 14.03 -7.88
N ARG A 71 18.18 14.79 -8.96
CA ARG A 71 18.73 16.16 -8.87
C ARG A 71 17.74 17.12 -8.20
N PRO A 72 18.12 17.85 -7.15
CA PRO A 72 17.22 18.73 -6.39
C PRO A 72 16.46 19.73 -7.28
N SER A 73 15.18 19.91 -6.99
CA SER A 73 14.29 20.88 -7.63
C SER A 73 13.29 21.40 -6.58
N PRO A 74 12.97 22.70 -6.55
CA PRO A 74 12.03 23.27 -5.58
C PRO A 74 10.57 22.90 -5.84
N SER A 75 10.24 22.39 -7.03
CA SER A 75 8.87 22.11 -7.44
C SER A 75 8.36 20.77 -6.88
N VAL A 76 7.05 20.69 -6.66
CA VAL A 76 6.35 19.47 -6.22
C VAL A 76 5.43 18.92 -7.30
N LYS A 77 5.16 17.61 -7.26
CA LYS A 77 4.17 16.91 -8.08
C LYS A 77 3.28 16.02 -7.22
N LYS A 78 2.03 15.83 -7.66
CA LYS A 78 1.18 14.77 -7.14
C LYS A 78 1.67 13.43 -7.67
N TYR A 79 1.55 12.38 -6.87
CA TYR A 79 1.85 11.01 -7.27
C TYR A 79 0.78 10.05 -6.80
N ARG A 80 0.74 8.90 -7.47
CA ARG A 80 0.01 7.70 -7.07
C ARG A 80 0.97 6.53 -7.22
N THR A 81 1.13 5.72 -6.18
CA THR A 81 2.00 4.55 -6.25
C THR A 81 1.40 3.50 -7.19
N PRO A 82 2.21 2.63 -7.79
CA PRO A 82 1.73 1.35 -8.27
C PRO A 82 1.00 0.60 -7.14
N THR A 83 0.03 -0.23 -7.51
CA THR A 83 -0.63 -1.13 -6.56
C THR A 83 0.41 -2.11 -6.00
N CYS A 84 0.53 -2.14 -4.67
CA CYS A 84 1.31 -3.13 -3.97
C CYS A 84 0.38 -4.24 -3.52
N SER A 85 0.70 -5.47 -3.93
CA SER A 85 -0.06 -6.65 -3.55
C SER A 85 0.88 -7.69 -2.93
N PHE A 86 0.44 -8.28 -1.83
CA PHE A 86 1.15 -9.36 -1.16
C PHE A 86 0.18 -10.21 -0.34
N GLU A 87 0.57 -11.45 -0.11
CA GLU A 87 -0.19 -12.42 0.68
C GLU A 87 -0.10 -12.09 2.17
N SER A 88 -1.23 -12.13 2.86
CA SER A 88 -1.28 -11.93 4.31
C SER A 88 -2.61 -12.39 4.90
N GLN A 89 -2.67 -12.45 6.23
CA GLN A 89 -3.94 -12.59 6.94
C GLN A 89 -4.72 -11.27 6.90
N TYR A 90 -6.03 -11.34 7.11
CA TYR A 90 -6.83 -10.12 7.19
C TYR A 90 -6.45 -9.31 8.43
N HIS A 91 -6.10 -8.04 8.20
CA HIS A 91 -5.97 -7.04 9.24
C HIS A 91 -7.02 -5.96 8.98
N LYS A 92 -7.80 -5.60 10.01
CA LYS A 92 -8.81 -4.53 9.90
C LYS A 92 -8.17 -3.17 9.60
N GLU A 93 -6.93 -2.99 10.04
CA GLU A 93 -6.15 -1.78 9.89
C GLU A 93 -4.71 -2.15 9.52
N ILE A 94 -4.12 -1.36 8.62
CA ILE A 94 -2.70 -1.41 8.28
C ILE A 94 -2.09 -0.01 8.45
N PHE A 95 -0.77 0.07 8.42
CA PHE A 95 -0.03 1.32 8.60
C PHE A 95 0.75 1.69 7.35
N ILE A 96 0.71 2.96 6.98
CA ILE A 96 1.52 3.52 5.91
C ILE A 96 2.45 4.58 6.49
N ARG A 97 3.76 4.36 6.37
CA ARG A 97 4.80 5.30 6.77
C ARG A 97 5.28 6.13 5.59
N GLY A 98 5.05 7.44 5.68
CA GLY A 98 5.62 8.44 4.80
C GLY A 98 6.69 9.29 5.48
N ALA A 99 7.15 10.32 4.77
CA ALA A 99 8.01 11.36 5.35
C ALA A 99 7.30 12.20 6.42
N ASN A 100 5.96 12.25 6.37
CA ASN A 100 5.09 12.97 7.30
C ASN A 100 4.60 12.12 8.49
N GLY A 101 5.14 10.91 8.68
CA GLY A 101 4.80 10.04 9.80
C GLY A 101 4.09 8.76 9.38
N ILE A 102 3.44 8.11 10.34
CA ILE A 102 2.70 6.86 10.16
C ILE A 102 1.21 7.18 10.16
N ILE A 103 0.49 6.70 9.14
CA ILE A 103 -0.94 6.90 8.97
C ILE A 103 -1.63 5.53 9.05
N PRO A 104 -2.61 5.34 9.96
CA PRO A 104 -3.45 4.15 9.96
C PRO A 104 -4.43 4.18 8.77
N VAL A 105 -4.66 3.01 8.17
CA VAL A 105 -5.54 2.83 7.01
C VAL A 105 -6.47 1.67 7.27
N SER A 106 -7.78 1.95 7.31
CA SER A 106 -8.80 0.92 7.40
C SER A 106 -8.86 0.09 6.13
N VAL A 107 -9.01 -1.22 6.29
CA VAL A 107 -8.99 -2.18 5.20
C VAL A 107 -10.41 -2.57 4.80
N GLY A 108 -10.78 -2.30 3.55
CA GLY A 108 -12.01 -2.79 2.96
C GLY A 108 -11.90 -4.28 2.62
N LEU A 109 -12.95 -5.04 2.92
CA LEU A 109 -13.02 -6.47 2.60
C LEU A 109 -13.76 -6.64 1.26
N PHE A 110 -13.12 -7.31 0.30
CA PHE A 110 -13.77 -7.77 -0.92
C PHE A 110 -14.16 -9.25 -0.73
N CYS A 111 -15.40 -9.49 -0.32
CA CYS A 111 -15.99 -10.83 -0.29
C CYS A 111 -16.66 -11.11 -1.63
N HIS A 112 -16.31 -12.23 -2.27
CA HIS A 112 -16.97 -12.68 -3.49
C HIS A 112 -18.37 -13.30 -3.24
N ASP A 113 -18.82 -13.38 -1.98
CA ASP A 113 -20.04 -14.12 -1.58
C ASP A 113 -21.36 -13.35 -1.65
N ALA A 114 -21.44 -12.24 -2.40
CA ALA A 114 -22.72 -11.54 -2.62
C ALA A 114 -23.58 -12.19 -3.74
N ALA A 115 -23.60 -13.52 -3.84
CA ALA A 115 -24.43 -14.25 -4.81
C ALA A 115 -25.12 -15.51 -4.26
N GLN A 116 -25.34 -15.60 -2.95
CA GLN A 116 -26.35 -16.50 -2.39
C GLN A 116 -27.30 -15.70 -1.50
N ALA A 117 -28.30 -15.08 -2.14
CA ALA A 117 -29.54 -14.78 -1.43
C ALA A 117 -30.13 -16.13 -0.96
N PRO A 118 -30.57 -16.27 0.30
CA PRO A 118 -31.28 -17.45 0.71
C PRO A 118 -32.56 -17.55 -0.13
N VAL A 119 -32.73 -18.68 -0.80
CA VAL A 119 -34.05 -19.10 -1.29
C VAL A 119 -34.92 -19.17 -0.05
N ALA A 120 -35.74 -18.15 0.16
CA ALA A 120 -36.78 -18.18 1.17
C ALA A 120 -37.75 -19.28 0.75
N THR A 121 -37.59 -20.45 1.35
CA THR A 121 -38.64 -21.45 1.48
C THR A 121 -39.83 -20.76 2.15
N LEU A 122 -40.90 -20.55 1.38
CA LEU A 122 -42.23 -20.28 1.91
C LEU A 122 -43.11 -21.40 1.37
N ASP A 123 -43.16 -22.47 2.15
CA ASP A 123 -44.31 -23.38 2.18
C ASP A 123 -45.48 -22.68 2.91
N ALA A 124 -46.69 -23.12 2.55
CA ALA A 124 -48.06 -22.71 2.99
C ALA A 124 -48.64 -21.51 2.21
N GLU A 125 -49.76 -21.62 1.48
CA GLU A 125 -50.99 -22.44 1.63
C GLU A 125 -51.47 -23.03 0.29
#